data_AF-A0A1M3E606-F1
#
_entry.id   AF-A0A1M3E606-F1
#
_cell.length_a   1.000
_cell.length_b   1.000
_cell.length_c   1.000
_cell.angle_alpha   90.00
_cell.angle_beta   90.00
_cell.angle_gamma   90.00
#
_symmetry.space_group_name_H-M   'P 1'
#
loop_
_entity.id
_entity.type
_entity.pdbx_description
1 polymer ?
#
loop_
_entity_poly.entity_id
_entity_poly.type
_entity_poly.pdbx_seq_one_letter_code
_entity_poly.pdbx_strand_id
1 'polypeptide(L)'
;MESITICVKIQELNKVGSIFKEDENIQCDIDILANSFNTYHTFYDFKESHEYAEKFLTENNLEEDNVFLREFDITPYPIAIDFHVGIEEDINKVYLLISKIAKKMSTLLCTSCLLMENLSEVPIALYTNGELEKQWKNDIPLV
;
A
#
# COMPACT_ATOMS: atom_id res chain seq x y z
N MET A 1 -8.37 -8.61 -12.99
CA MET A 1 -8.82 -7.75 -11.88
C MET A 1 -7.57 -7.21 -11.25
N GLU A 2 -7.22 -6.00 -11.64
CA GLU A 2 -6.03 -5.32 -11.15
C GLU A 2 -6.24 -4.88 -9.70
N SER A 3 -5.17 -4.93 -8.91
CA SER A 3 -5.18 -4.40 -7.56
C SER A 3 -4.01 -3.45 -7.35
N ILE A 4 -4.30 -2.39 -6.63
CA ILE A 4 -3.32 -1.37 -6.27
C ILE A 4 -3.29 -1.34 -4.75
N THR A 5 -2.12 -1.60 -4.18
CA THR A 5 -1.95 -1.81 -2.75
C THR A 5 -1.19 -0.66 -2.13
N ILE A 6 -1.65 -0.16 -0.98
CA ILE A 6 -0.90 0.73 -0.10
C ILE A 6 -0.39 -0.09 1.08
N CYS A 7 0.92 -0.28 1.19
CA CYS A 7 1.57 -0.87 2.36
C CYS A 7 2.01 0.26 3.31
N VAL A 8 1.75 0.11 4.60
CA VAL A 8 1.94 1.18 5.59
C VAL A 8 2.96 0.72 6.63
N LYS A 9 3.96 1.57 6.89
CA LYS A 9 5.01 1.34 7.89
C LYS A 9 4.50 1.65 9.31
N ILE A 10 3.45 0.94 9.74
CA ILE A 10 2.88 1.04 11.08
C ILE A 10 2.39 -0.32 11.52
N GLN A 11 2.49 -0.63 12.82
CA GLN A 11 2.08 -1.92 13.37
C GLN A 11 0.65 -1.94 13.93
N GLU A 12 -0.09 -0.84 13.80
CA GLU A 12 -1.40 -0.66 14.44
C GLU A 12 -2.51 -0.52 13.38
N LEU A 13 -3.11 -1.65 12.97
CA LEU A 13 -4.21 -1.67 11.98
C LEU A 13 -5.35 -0.71 12.34
N ASN A 14 -5.68 -0.59 13.63
CA ASN A 14 -6.75 0.28 14.11
C ASN A 14 -6.52 1.75 13.74
N LYS A 15 -5.27 2.25 13.77
CA LYS A 15 -4.95 3.63 13.38
C LYS A 15 -5.20 3.85 11.89
N VAL A 16 -4.82 2.87 11.07
CA VAL A 16 -5.05 2.89 9.62
C VAL A 16 -6.55 2.88 9.32
N GLY A 17 -7.31 1.99 9.97
CA GLY A 17 -8.76 1.90 9.81
C GLY A 17 -9.52 3.14 10.32
N SER A 18 -9.05 3.80 11.38
CA SER A 18 -9.63 5.06 11.86
C SER A 18 -9.49 6.18 10.84
N ILE A 19 -8.34 6.31 10.17
CA ILE A 19 -8.16 7.36 9.14
C ILE A 19 -9.16 7.21 8.00
N PHE A 20 -9.46 5.98 7.57
CA PHE A 20 -10.46 5.73 6.53
C PHE A 20 -11.86 6.13 6.97
N LYS A 21 -12.17 6.08 8.26
CA LYS A 21 -13.50 6.42 8.80
C LYS A 21 -13.65 7.89 9.19
N GLU A 22 -12.56 8.52 9.61
CA GLU A 22 -12.58 9.81 10.29
C GLU A 22 -12.07 10.96 9.41
N ASP A 23 -11.26 10.69 8.38
CA ASP A 23 -10.77 11.72 7.46
C ASP A 23 -11.72 11.88 6.25
N GLU A 24 -12.46 13.00 6.23
CA GLU A 24 -13.43 13.31 5.17
C GLU A 24 -12.81 13.34 3.77
N ASN A 25 -11.54 13.76 3.65
CA ASN A 25 -10.89 13.87 2.35
C ASN A 25 -10.47 12.52 1.79
N ILE A 26 -10.05 11.58 2.65
CA ILE A 26 -9.76 10.19 2.26
C ILE A 26 -11.07 9.47 1.94
N GLN A 27 -12.11 9.64 2.75
CA GLN A 27 -13.43 9.04 2.48
C GLN A 27 -14.00 9.53 1.14
N CYS A 28 -13.88 10.82 0.82
CA CYS A 28 -14.30 11.36 -0.46
C CYS A 28 -13.56 10.72 -1.65
N ASP A 29 -12.24 10.53 -1.55
CA ASP A 29 -11.46 9.85 -2.59
C ASP A 29 -11.88 8.36 -2.73
N ILE A 30 -12.17 7.67 -1.62
CA ILE A 30 -12.68 6.29 -1.62
C ILE A 30 -14.06 6.20 -2.26
N ASP A 31 -14.95 7.15 -1.99
CA ASP A 31 -16.28 7.20 -2.58
C ASP A 31 -16.20 7.42 -4.09
N ILE A 32 -15.26 8.26 -4.56
CA ILE A 32 -15.00 8.43 -6.00
C ILE A 32 -14.52 7.11 -6.61
N LEU A 33 -13.57 6.43 -5.95
CA LEU A 33 -13.07 5.11 -6.37
C LEU A 33 -14.21 4.09 -6.50
N ALA A 34 -15.05 3.97 -5.47
CA ALA A 34 -16.16 3.03 -5.44
C ALA A 34 -17.20 3.33 -6.52
N ASN A 35 -17.63 4.58 -6.66
CA ASN A 35 -18.73 4.94 -7.55
C ASN A 35 -18.33 5.06 -9.03
N SER A 36 -17.08 5.44 -9.30
CA SER A 36 -16.63 5.72 -10.67
C SER A 36 -15.86 4.57 -11.30
N PHE A 37 -15.17 3.76 -10.49
CA PHE A 37 -14.27 2.70 -10.95
C PHE A 37 -14.65 1.31 -10.42
N ASN A 38 -15.80 1.20 -9.73
CA ASN A 38 -16.28 -0.03 -9.10
C ASN A 38 -15.20 -0.66 -8.18
N THR A 39 -14.52 0.19 -7.41
CA THR A 39 -13.44 -0.22 -6.53
C THR A 39 -13.96 -0.58 -5.13
N TYR A 40 -13.42 -1.64 -4.54
CA TYR A 40 -13.55 -1.89 -3.10
C TYR A 40 -12.17 -2.13 -2.50
N HIS A 41 -12.04 -1.99 -1.18
CA HIS A 41 -10.76 -2.15 -0.50
C HIS A 41 -10.81 -3.21 0.61
N THR A 42 -9.69 -3.89 0.82
CA THR A 42 -9.50 -4.89 1.88
C THR A 42 -8.26 -4.53 2.69
N PHE A 43 -8.34 -4.71 4.01
CA PHE A 43 -7.19 -4.56 4.91
C PHE A 43 -6.54 -5.91 5.19
N TYR A 44 -5.22 -5.95 5.16
CA TYR A 44 -4.41 -7.09 5.57
C TYR A 44 -3.46 -6.68 6.68
N ASP A 45 -3.31 -7.56 7.67
CA ASP A 45 -2.31 -7.46 8.73
C ASP A 45 -1.38 -8.67 8.63
N PHE A 46 -0.18 -8.41 8.15
CA PHE A 46 0.87 -9.40 7.94
C PHE A 46 1.85 -9.47 9.11
N LYS A 47 1.62 -8.75 10.21
CA LYS A 47 2.56 -8.67 11.33
C LYS A 47 2.98 -10.05 11.83
N GLU A 48 2.02 -10.90 12.18
CA GLU A 48 2.32 -12.26 12.67
C GLU A 48 2.99 -13.13 11.61
N SER A 49 2.63 -12.95 10.34
CA SER A 49 3.21 -13.70 9.22
C SER A 49 4.66 -13.32 9.00
N HIS A 50 4.98 -12.02 9.06
CA HIS A 50 6.35 -11.51 8.98
C HIS A 50 7.20 -11.96 10.17
N GLU A 51 6.68 -11.83 11.40
CA GLU A 51 7.38 -12.27 12.62
C GLU A 51 7.68 -13.78 12.58
N TYR A 52 6.73 -14.58 12.10
CA TYR A 52 6.93 -16.01 11.92
C TYR A 52 7.97 -16.33 10.85
N ALA A 53 7.90 -15.66 9.69
CA ALA A 53 8.84 -15.85 8.58
C ALA A 53 10.27 -15.50 8.99
N GLU A 54 10.49 -14.33 9.60
CA GLU A 54 11.80 -13.89 10.10
C GLU A 54 12.38 -14.89 11.10
N LYS A 55 11.54 -15.35 12.04
CA LYS A 55 11.94 -16.35 13.04
C LYS A 55 12.32 -17.68 12.38
N PHE A 56 11.50 -18.17 11.46
CA PHE A 56 11.76 -19.44 10.76
C PHE A 56 13.06 -19.40 9.96
N LEU A 57 13.31 -18.32 9.21
CA LEU A 57 14.54 -18.13 8.44
C LEU A 57 15.77 -18.11 9.36
N THR A 58 15.68 -17.35 10.46
CA THR A 58 16.76 -17.24 11.46
C THR A 58 17.05 -18.58 12.15
N GLU A 59 16.02 -19.30 12.61
CA GLU A 59 16.19 -20.58 13.31
C GLU A 59 16.77 -21.69 12.43
N ASN A 60 16.55 -21.60 11.12
CA ASN A 60 17.01 -22.62 10.16
C ASN A 60 18.24 -22.19 9.35
N ASN A 61 18.84 -21.02 9.61
CA ASN A 61 19.92 -20.43 8.82
C ASN A 61 19.61 -20.42 7.31
N LEU A 62 18.36 -20.11 6.96
CA LEU A 62 17.89 -20.03 5.59
C LEU A 62 17.99 -18.58 5.10
N GLU A 63 18.35 -18.41 3.84
CA GLU A 63 18.23 -17.12 3.15
C GLU A 63 16.84 -16.97 2.55
N GLU A 64 16.34 -15.74 2.42
CA GLU A 64 15.05 -15.44 1.82
C GLU A 64 15.04 -15.84 0.33
N ASP A 65 14.39 -16.95 -0.02
CA ASP A 65 14.38 -17.45 -1.40
C ASP A 65 13.53 -16.59 -2.35
N ASN A 66 12.61 -15.78 -1.82
CA ASN A 66 11.79 -14.90 -2.63
C ASN A 66 12.63 -13.71 -3.13
N VAL A 67 13.00 -13.72 -4.42
CA VAL A 67 13.77 -12.65 -5.08
C VAL A 67 13.14 -11.27 -4.84
N PHE A 68 11.81 -11.19 -4.81
CA PHE A 68 11.10 -9.95 -4.58
C PHE A 68 11.30 -9.40 -3.16
N LEU A 69 11.19 -10.26 -2.13
CA LEU A 69 11.44 -9.89 -0.73
C LEU A 69 12.93 -9.56 -0.48
N ARG A 70 13.84 -10.14 -1.29
CA ARG A 70 15.27 -9.79 -1.28
C ARG A 70 15.57 -8.41 -1.86
N GLU A 71 14.90 -8.02 -2.95
CA GLU A 71 15.13 -6.74 -3.61
C GLU A 71 14.39 -5.58 -2.93
N PHE A 72 13.21 -5.87 -2.35
CA PHE A 72 12.41 -4.91 -1.61
C PHE A 72 11.97 -5.51 -0.27
N ASP A 73 12.62 -5.05 0.80
CA ASP A 73 12.23 -5.38 2.16
C ASP A 73 10.89 -4.70 2.50
N ILE A 74 9.79 -5.44 2.32
CA ILE A 74 8.44 -5.01 2.69
C ILE A 74 8.09 -5.34 4.14
N THR A 75 8.95 -6.05 4.87
CA THR A 75 8.75 -6.44 6.27
C THR A 75 8.41 -5.27 7.19
N PRO A 76 9.01 -4.07 7.01
CA PRO A 76 8.66 -2.89 7.77
C PRO A 76 7.21 -2.38 7.54
N TYR A 77 6.51 -2.88 6.53
CA TYR A 77 5.15 -2.47 6.14
C TYR A 77 4.14 -3.58 6.41
N PRO A 78 3.84 -3.92 7.68
CA PRO A 78 3.02 -5.08 8.02
C PRO A 78 1.53 -4.87 7.74
N ILE A 79 1.07 -3.65 7.49
CA ILE A 79 -0.32 -3.36 7.14
C ILE A 79 -0.40 -3.07 5.65
N ALA A 80 -1.32 -3.73 4.95
CA ALA A 80 -1.63 -3.43 3.56
C ALA A 80 -3.11 -3.12 3.35
N ILE A 81 -3.38 -2.22 2.40
CA ILE A 81 -4.71 -1.85 1.95
C ILE A 81 -4.77 -2.11 0.46
N ASP A 82 -5.49 -3.15 0.07
CA ASP A 82 -5.59 -3.54 -1.33
C ASP A 82 -6.87 -2.99 -1.93
N PHE A 83 -6.75 -2.22 -3.00
CA PHE A 83 -7.87 -1.65 -3.76
C PHE A 83 -8.08 -2.50 -5.01
N HIS A 84 -9.19 -3.24 -5.05
CA HIS A 84 -9.53 -4.09 -6.17
C HIS A 84 -10.36 -3.30 -7.19
N VAL A 85 -9.88 -3.22 -8.43
CA VAL A 85 -10.47 -2.38 -9.47
C VAL A 85 -11.36 -3.23 -10.38
N GLY A 86 -12.65 -2.87 -10.46
CA GLY A 86 -13.63 -3.57 -11.29
C GLY A 86 -13.71 -3.08 -12.74
N ILE A 87 -13.25 -1.86 -13.02
CA ILE A 87 -13.26 -1.23 -14.35
C ILE A 87 -11.83 -0.79 -14.69
N GLU A 88 -11.22 -1.42 -15.69
CA GLU A 88 -9.84 -1.13 -16.11
C GLU A 88 -9.75 0.13 -17.02
N GLU A 89 -10.88 0.59 -17.57
CA GLU A 89 -10.93 1.87 -18.27
C GLU A 89 -10.56 3.00 -17.28
N ASP A 90 -9.58 3.83 -17.67
CA ASP A 90 -9.02 4.91 -16.86
C ASP A 90 -8.20 4.50 -15.61
N ILE A 91 -7.49 3.36 -15.64
CA ILE A 91 -6.61 2.93 -14.53
C ILE A 91 -5.61 4.02 -14.06
N ASN A 92 -5.15 4.88 -14.97
CA ASN A 92 -4.32 6.05 -14.64
C ASN A 92 -4.97 7.00 -13.61
N LYS A 93 -6.29 7.18 -13.67
CA LYS A 93 -7.02 8.00 -12.67
C LYS A 93 -7.12 7.27 -11.33
N VAL A 94 -7.23 5.94 -11.35
CA VAL A 94 -7.21 5.12 -10.15
C VAL A 94 -5.85 5.24 -9.46
N TYR A 95 -4.74 5.12 -10.20
CA TYR A 95 -3.39 5.36 -9.67
C TYR A 95 -3.27 6.73 -9.02
N LEU A 96 -3.74 7.79 -9.68
CA LEU A 96 -3.71 9.15 -9.13
C LEU A 96 -4.49 9.27 -7.81
N LEU A 97 -5.69 8.68 -7.72
CA LEU A 97 -6.52 8.75 -6.51
C LEU A 97 -5.90 7.94 -5.35
N ILE A 98 -5.44 6.71 -5.61
CA ILE A 98 -4.83 5.88 -4.57
C ILE A 98 -3.49 6.47 -4.12
N SER A 99 -2.72 7.05 -5.05
CA SER A 99 -1.51 7.83 -4.76
C SER A 99 -1.81 9.02 -3.81
N LYS A 100 -2.91 9.76 -4.05
CA LYS A 100 -3.35 10.84 -3.15
C LYS A 100 -3.70 10.32 -1.76
N ILE A 101 -4.40 9.18 -1.67
CA ILE A 101 -4.72 8.53 -0.39
C ILE A 101 -3.43 8.14 0.33
N ALA A 102 -2.49 7.44 -0.33
CA ALA A 102 -1.20 7.03 0.24
C ALA A 102 -0.40 8.24 0.77
N LYS A 103 -0.35 9.32 0.00
CA LYS A 103 0.28 10.58 0.40
C LYS A 103 -0.36 11.15 1.67
N LYS A 104 -1.68 11.31 1.69
CA LYS A 104 -2.42 11.83 2.87
C LYS A 104 -2.21 10.95 4.10
N MET A 105 -2.31 9.63 3.94
CA MET A 105 -2.08 8.67 5.01
C MET A 105 -0.68 8.80 5.61
N SER A 106 0.35 8.90 4.76
CA SER A 106 1.73 9.06 5.22
C SER A 106 1.91 10.32 6.08
N THR A 107 1.19 11.40 5.77
CA THR A 107 1.13 12.61 6.60
C THR A 107 0.41 12.36 7.92
N LEU A 108 -0.81 11.81 7.88
CA LEU A 108 -1.67 11.66 9.07
C LEU A 108 -1.09 10.66 10.08
N LEU A 109 -0.40 9.63 9.59
CA LEU A 109 0.24 8.61 10.43
C LEU A 109 1.68 8.96 10.81
N CYS A 110 2.23 10.07 10.29
CA CYS A 110 3.64 10.42 10.42
C CYS A 110 4.57 9.24 10.09
N THR A 111 4.31 8.56 8.96
CA THR A 111 5.03 7.34 8.57
C THR A 111 5.23 7.24 7.06
N SER A 112 5.81 6.12 6.62
CA SER A 112 6.00 5.76 5.23
C SER A 112 4.84 4.91 4.69
N CYS A 113 4.39 5.20 3.47
CA CYS A 113 3.42 4.43 2.70
C CYS A 113 4.03 4.05 1.35
N LEU A 114 4.09 2.75 1.07
CA LEU A 114 4.58 2.17 -0.17
C LEU A 114 3.39 1.84 -1.06
N LEU A 115 3.35 2.38 -2.28
CA LEU A 115 2.33 2.10 -3.28
C LEU A 115 2.84 1.00 -4.22
N MET A 116 2.03 -0.02 -4.50
CA MET A 116 2.42 -1.18 -5.29
C MET A 116 1.29 -1.65 -6.23
N GLU A 117 1.65 -2.22 -7.38
CA GLU A 117 0.75 -3.04 -8.20
C GLU A 117 0.88 -4.47 -7.71
N ASN A 118 -0.08 -4.97 -6.92
CA ASN A 118 0.07 -6.21 -6.16
C ASN A 118 1.27 -6.24 -5.18
N LEU A 119 1.25 -7.16 -4.22
CA LEU A 119 2.32 -7.31 -3.22
C LEU A 119 3.60 -8.00 -3.75
N SER A 120 3.60 -8.47 -5.00
CA SER A 120 4.70 -9.27 -5.58
C SER A 120 5.44 -8.55 -6.71
N GLU A 121 5.10 -7.31 -7.01
CA GLU A 121 5.74 -6.54 -8.08
C GLU A 121 6.53 -5.36 -7.53
N VAL A 122 7.46 -4.87 -8.36
CA VAL A 122 8.24 -3.66 -8.06
C VAL A 122 7.32 -2.54 -7.60
N PRO A 123 7.59 -1.90 -6.45
CA PRO A 123 6.77 -0.80 -5.96
C PRO A 123 6.64 0.31 -6.99
N ILE A 124 5.53 1.04 -6.95
CA ILE A 124 5.30 2.21 -7.81
C ILE A 124 6.01 3.42 -7.21
N ALA A 125 5.73 3.70 -5.93
CA ALA A 125 6.17 4.91 -5.24
C ALA A 125 6.22 4.75 -3.73
N LEU A 126 7.03 5.59 -3.08
CA LEU A 126 7.18 5.69 -1.64
C LEU A 126 6.85 7.10 -1.20
N TYR A 127 5.89 7.21 -0.30
CA TYR A 127 5.54 8.46 0.37
C TYR A 127 5.98 8.42 1.81
N THR A 128 6.63 9.47 2.29
CA THR A 128 6.99 9.63 3.71
C THR A 128 6.51 10.99 4.18
N ASN A 129 5.70 11.02 5.24
CA ASN A 129 5.17 12.26 5.83
C ASN A 129 4.51 13.23 4.82
N GLY A 130 3.89 12.71 3.77
CA GLY A 130 3.22 13.50 2.73
C GLY A 130 4.11 13.92 1.57
N GLU A 131 5.37 13.50 1.53
CA GLU A 131 6.29 13.81 0.43
C GLU A 131 6.58 12.55 -0.39
N LEU A 132 6.70 12.71 -1.72
CA LEU A 132 7.15 11.64 -2.60
C LEU A 132 8.66 11.49 -2.45
N GLU A 133 9.08 10.42 -1.79
CA GLU A 133 10.50 10.13 -1.54
C GLU A 133 11.13 9.42 -2.74
N LYS A 134 10.40 8.49 -3.36
CA LYS A 134 10.89 7.70 -4.49
C LYS A 134 9.75 7.27 -5.41
N GLN A 135 10.02 7.27 -6.71
CA GLN A 135 9.17 6.69 -7.75
C GLN A 135 10.01 5.72 -8.58
N TRP A 136 9.52 4.50 -8.75
CA TRP A 136 10.20 3.46 -9.53
C TRP A 136 9.58 3.27 -10.91
N LYS A 137 8.24 3.40 -11.02
CA LYS A 137 7.50 3.33 -12.30
C LYS A 137 7.15 4.74 -12.77
N ASN A 138 7.93 5.27 -13.73
CA ASN A 138 7.82 6.66 -14.23
C ASN A 138 6.68 6.85 -15.25
N ASP A 139 6.18 5.77 -15.81
CA ASP A 139 5.06 5.70 -16.75
C ASP A 139 3.70 5.84 -16.05
N ILE A 140 3.65 5.65 -14.73
CA ILE A 140 2.44 5.81 -13.93
C ILE A 140 2.30 7.28 -13.47
N PRO A 141 1.18 7.96 -13.77
CA PRO A 141 0.96 9.33 -13.33
C PRO A 141 0.61 9.36 -11.84
N LEU A 142 1.39 10.10 -11.05
CA LEU A 142 1.20 10.25 -9.61
C LEU A 142 0.85 11.68 -9.16
N VAL A 143 0.87 12.64 -10.09
CA VAL A 143 0.62 14.09 -9.89
C VAL A 143 -0.39 14.60 -10.90
#